data_AF-A0A1Q3PJF6-F1
#
_entry.id   AF-A0A1Q3PJF6-F1
#
_cell.length_a   1.000
_cell.length_b   1.000
_cell.length_c   1.000
_cell.angle_alpha   90.00
_cell.angle_beta   90.00
_cell.angle_gamma   90.00
#
_symmetry.space_group_name_H-M   'P 1'
#
loop_
_entity.id
_entity.type
_entity.pdbx_description
1 polymer ?
#
loop_
_entity_poly.entity_id
_entity_poly.type
_entity_poly.pdbx_seq_one_letter_code
_entity_poly.pdbx_strand_id
1 'polypeptide(L)'
;MTLKKSASLALMALAVSFFIGCSSKEDRDKYDQWYGSGSKAREEAALVKLQSDRKVAAEQATAAAAEKAAAPAAAPAAPGDTSAAAAPAAPKRKPVPADVSALLNKHACFACHQAYDKVIGPAYSEVAKKKYTPDQIVELVHNPKPEHWPGYPPMAPLPHVPKADIVVIANWINSL
;
A
#
# COMPACT_ATOMS: atom_id res chain seq x y z
N MET A 1 18.13 42.61 32.78
CA MET A 1 18.50 42.15 31.41
C MET A 1 18.72 40.62 31.39
N THR A 2 17.69 39.80 31.59
CA THR A 2 17.85 38.34 31.74
C THR A 2 16.75 37.49 31.07
N LEU A 3 16.02 38.02 30.08
CA LEU A 3 15.00 37.26 29.34
C LEU A 3 15.41 36.82 27.93
N LYS A 4 16.55 37.30 27.39
CA LYS A 4 16.91 37.07 25.98
C LYS A 4 17.70 35.79 25.73
N LYS A 5 18.35 35.20 26.76
CA LYS A 5 19.13 33.94 26.61
C LYS A 5 18.27 32.67 26.59
N SER A 6 17.11 32.68 27.26
CA SER A 6 16.23 31.50 27.35
C SER A 6 15.49 31.22 26.04
N ALA A 7 15.17 32.26 25.27
CA ALA A 7 14.53 32.10 23.96
C ALA A 7 15.45 31.47 22.90
N SER A 8 16.76 31.76 22.94
CA SER A 8 17.74 31.15 22.02
C SER A 8 17.96 29.66 22.29
N LEU A 9 17.90 29.22 23.55
CA LEU A 9 18.01 27.80 23.90
C LEU A 9 16.76 27.00 23.49
N ALA A 10 15.57 27.59 23.63
CA ALA A 10 14.33 26.96 23.19
C ALA A 10 14.21 26.86 21.65
N LEU A 11 14.64 27.89 20.91
CA LEU A 11 14.71 27.87 19.44
C LEU A 11 15.75 26.89 18.91
N MET A 12 16.91 26.77 19.57
CA MET A 12 17.92 25.77 19.22
C MET A 12 17.43 24.34 19.49
N ALA A 13 16.71 24.10 20.59
CA ALA A 13 16.12 22.78 20.90
C ALA A 13 15.03 22.37 19.91
N LEU A 14 14.19 23.32 19.46
CA LEU A 14 13.19 23.07 18.40
C LEU A 14 13.84 22.80 17.04
N ALA A 15 14.93 23.49 16.71
CA ALA A 15 15.68 23.25 15.47
C ALA A 15 16.38 21.87 15.46
N VAL A 16 16.95 21.45 16.60
CA VAL A 16 17.55 20.11 16.77
C VAL A 16 16.49 19.01 16.70
N SER A 17 15.27 19.28 17.20
CA SER A 17 14.14 18.34 17.10
C SER A 17 13.62 18.18 15.67
N PHE A 18 13.78 19.19 14.81
CA PHE A 18 13.43 19.12 13.40
C PHE A 18 14.43 18.29 12.56
N PHE A 19 15.70 18.21 12.97
CA PHE A 19 16.71 17.36 12.30
C PHE A 19 16.62 15.87 12.68
N ILE A 20 16.01 15.53 13.82
CA ILE A 20 15.70 14.14 14.21
C ILE A 20 14.50 13.58 13.38
N GLY A 21 13.76 14.45 12.69
CA GLY A 21 12.70 14.07 11.74
C GLY A 21 13.19 13.66 10.35
N CYS A 22 14.48 13.81 10.05
CA CYS A 22 15.07 13.37 8.78
C CYS A 22 15.51 11.91 8.92
N SER A 23 14.57 10.99 8.69
CA SER A 23 14.84 9.56 8.46
C SER A 23 16.09 9.43 7.58
N SER A 24 17.20 8.99 8.17
CA SER A 24 18.50 8.97 7.53
C SER A 24 18.48 8.06 6.30
N LYS A 25 19.48 8.13 5.42
CA LYS A 25 19.57 7.19 4.31
C LYS A 25 19.59 5.75 4.81
N GLU A 26 20.32 5.47 5.90
CA GLU A 26 20.27 4.18 6.58
C GLU A 26 18.87 3.79 7.08
N ASP A 27 18.08 4.72 7.61
CA ASP A 27 16.71 4.40 8.04
C ASP A 27 15.78 4.14 6.87
N ARG A 28 15.96 4.87 5.76
CA ARG A 28 15.25 4.60 4.50
C ARG A 28 15.65 3.25 3.93
N ASP A 29 16.93 2.91 3.90
CA ASP A 29 17.40 1.63 3.38
C ASP A 29 16.91 0.48 4.27
N LYS A 30 16.89 0.65 5.60
CA LYS A 30 16.26 -0.32 6.53
C LYS A 30 14.75 -0.43 6.35
N TYR A 31 14.06 0.68 6.12
CA TYR A 31 12.63 0.70 5.89
C TYR A 31 12.27 0.07 4.55
N ASP A 32 12.99 0.40 3.47
CA ASP A 32 12.83 -0.18 2.13
C ASP A 32 13.18 -1.67 2.13
N GLN A 33 14.17 -2.09 2.92
CA GLN A 33 14.47 -3.50 3.15
C GLN A 33 13.28 -4.22 3.81
N TRP A 34 12.50 -3.53 4.65
CA TRP A 34 11.40 -4.13 5.41
C TRP A 34 10.04 -4.03 4.72
N TYR A 35 9.76 -2.97 3.97
CA TYR A 35 8.46 -2.68 3.35
C TYR A 35 8.50 -2.71 1.80
N GLY A 36 9.67 -3.00 1.23
CA GLY A 36 9.91 -2.97 -0.21
C GLY A 36 10.20 -1.55 -0.70
N SER A 37 11.08 -1.43 -1.69
CA SER A 37 11.48 -0.13 -2.22
C SER A 37 10.28 0.67 -2.73
N GLY A 38 10.20 1.93 -2.28
CA GLY A 38 9.16 2.88 -2.71
C GLY A 38 7.79 2.68 -2.07
N SER A 39 7.65 1.94 -0.97
CA SER A 39 6.38 1.84 -0.21
C SER A 39 5.90 3.20 0.26
N LYS A 40 6.78 4.05 0.82
CA LYS A 40 6.46 5.44 1.17
C LYS A 40 5.91 6.24 0.00
N ALA A 41 6.56 6.17 -1.17
CA ALA A 41 6.11 6.90 -2.35
C ALA A 41 4.71 6.43 -2.82
N ARG A 42 4.39 5.14 -2.67
CA ARG A 42 3.06 4.60 -2.97
C ARG A 42 2.01 5.05 -1.96
N GLU A 43 2.36 5.07 -0.68
CA GLU A 43 1.49 5.58 0.39
C GLU A 43 1.18 7.07 0.18
N GLU A 44 2.20 7.88 -0.11
CA GLU A 44 2.04 9.30 -0.44
C GLU A 44 1.15 9.49 -1.66
N ALA A 45 1.38 8.73 -2.74
CA ALA A 45 0.54 8.78 -3.93
C ALA A 45 -0.92 8.36 -3.65
N ALA A 46 -1.13 7.34 -2.79
CA ALA A 46 -2.45 6.91 -2.38
C ALA A 46 -3.17 7.98 -1.54
N LEU A 47 -2.46 8.65 -0.63
CA LEU A 47 -3.01 9.76 0.17
C LEU A 47 -3.39 10.94 -0.72
N VAL A 48 -2.54 11.32 -1.67
CA VAL A 48 -2.86 12.36 -2.66
C VAL A 48 -4.10 11.97 -3.46
N LYS A 49 -4.17 10.73 -3.94
CA LYS A 49 -5.35 10.23 -4.66
C LYS A 49 -6.61 10.29 -3.81
N LEU A 50 -6.58 9.86 -2.56
CA LEU A 50 -7.73 9.92 -1.66
C LEU A 50 -8.18 11.36 -1.38
N GLN A 51 -7.24 12.30 -1.26
CA GLN A 51 -7.56 13.73 -1.12
C GLN A 51 -8.22 14.27 -2.39
N SER A 52 -7.71 13.90 -3.57
CA SER A 52 -8.31 14.25 -4.86
C SER A 52 -9.70 13.65 -5.01
N ASP A 53 -9.87 12.35 -4.73
CA ASP A 53 -11.16 11.65 -4.81
C ASP A 53 -12.19 12.28 -3.85
N ARG A 54 -11.78 12.66 -2.64
CA ARG A 54 -12.64 13.35 -1.67
C ARG A 54 -13.02 14.77 -2.14
N LYS A 55 -12.09 15.49 -2.76
CA LYS A 55 -12.36 16.81 -3.35
C LYS A 55 -13.35 16.69 -4.51
N VAL A 56 -13.11 15.75 -5.42
CA VAL A 56 -14.02 15.45 -6.54
C VAL A 56 -15.39 15.03 -6.03
N ALA A 57 -15.47 14.17 -5.01
CA ALA A 57 -16.73 13.77 -4.41
C ALA A 57 -17.48 14.95 -3.74
N ALA A 58 -16.76 15.87 -3.10
CA ALA A 58 -17.35 17.09 -2.53
C ALA A 58 -17.85 18.06 -3.62
N GLU A 59 -17.11 18.21 -4.71
CA GLU A 59 -17.49 19.01 -5.88
C GLU A 59 -18.68 18.39 -6.65
N GLN A 60 -18.73 17.05 -6.73
CA GLN A 60 -19.86 16.32 -7.30
C GLN A 60 -21.09 16.38 -6.41
N ALA A 61 -20.93 16.37 -5.08
CA ALA A 61 -22.03 16.55 -4.13
C ALA A 61 -22.60 17.98 -4.18
N THR A 62 -21.77 19.00 -4.37
CA THR A 62 -22.24 20.39 -4.56
C THR A 62 -22.87 20.61 -5.93
N ALA A 63 -22.36 19.97 -6.99
CA ALA A 63 -22.97 19.98 -8.32
C ALA A 63 -24.33 19.24 -8.34
N ALA A 64 -24.43 18.06 -7.70
CA ALA A 64 -25.70 17.33 -7.58
C ALA A 64 -26.73 18.07 -6.70
N ALA A 65 -26.27 18.85 -5.70
CA ALA A 65 -27.13 19.74 -4.93
C ALA A 65 -27.61 20.96 -5.74
N ALA A 66 -26.79 21.46 -6.68
CA ALA A 66 -27.18 22.51 -7.61
C ALA A 66 -28.12 22.01 -8.72
N GLU A 67 -27.96 20.75 -9.18
CA GLU A 67 -28.80 20.15 -10.22
C GLU A 67 -30.21 19.78 -9.71
N LYS A 68 -30.38 19.53 -8.40
CA LYS A 68 -31.72 19.42 -7.79
C LYS A 68 -32.49 20.76 -7.74
N ALA A 69 -31.87 21.87 -8.13
CA ALA A 69 -32.47 23.20 -8.14
C ALA A 69 -32.71 23.80 -9.55
N ALA A 70 -32.32 23.16 -10.67
CA ALA A 70 -32.61 23.68 -12.00
C ALA A 70 -32.51 22.64 -13.14
N ALA A 71 -33.48 22.64 -14.06
CA ALA A 71 -33.42 22.03 -15.39
C ALA A 71 -33.48 23.15 -16.48
N PRO A 72 -33.05 22.93 -17.75
CA PRO A 72 -31.69 23.21 -18.21
C PRO A 72 -31.60 24.24 -19.36
N ALA A 73 -30.41 24.80 -19.64
CA ALA A 73 -30.05 25.45 -20.90
C ALA A 73 -28.52 25.34 -21.17
N ALA A 74 -28.13 25.36 -22.45
CA ALA A 74 -26.95 24.72 -23.03
C ALA A 74 -25.60 25.51 -23.02
N ALA A 75 -24.48 24.74 -22.89
CA ALA A 75 -23.16 24.69 -23.59
C ALA A 75 -22.40 25.97 -24.11
N PRO A 76 -21.07 25.94 -24.45
CA PRO A 76 -19.96 24.97 -24.18
C PRO A 76 -18.56 25.56 -23.76
N ALA A 77 -17.67 24.65 -23.34
CA ALA A 77 -16.20 24.51 -23.55
C ALA A 77 -15.14 25.60 -23.20
N ALA A 78 -14.06 25.19 -22.50
CA ALA A 78 -12.68 25.14 -23.02
C ALA A 78 -11.66 24.54 -22.01
N PRO A 79 -10.52 23.96 -22.48
CA PRO A 79 -9.62 23.09 -21.72
C PRO A 79 -8.39 23.81 -21.17
N GLY A 80 -7.74 23.25 -20.15
CA GLY A 80 -6.50 23.77 -19.57
C GLY A 80 -5.59 22.65 -19.05
N ASP A 81 -4.63 22.28 -19.89
CA ASP A 81 -3.52 21.37 -19.64
C ASP A 81 -2.46 22.04 -18.76
N THR A 82 -1.85 21.32 -17.80
CA THR A 82 -0.39 21.36 -17.51
C THR A 82 0.01 20.34 -16.42
N SER A 83 0.64 19.23 -16.85
CA SER A 83 2.04 18.83 -16.56
C SER A 83 2.71 19.46 -15.31
N ALA A 84 3.47 18.79 -14.42
CA ALA A 84 3.92 17.41 -14.25
C ALA A 84 4.61 17.26 -12.87
N ALA A 85 4.75 16.03 -12.39
CA ALA A 85 6.00 15.54 -11.79
C ALA A 85 6.03 14.01 -11.93
N ALA A 86 6.82 13.51 -12.90
CA ALA A 86 7.01 12.09 -13.11
C ALA A 86 7.84 11.50 -11.95
N ALA A 87 7.17 10.74 -11.09
CA ALA A 87 7.81 9.83 -10.15
C ALA A 87 8.58 8.75 -10.93
N PRO A 88 9.69 8.22 -10.39
CA PRO A 88 10.43 7.13 -11.03
C PRO A 88 9.49 5.95 -11.31
N ALA A 89 9.55 5.42 -12.52
CA ALA A 89 8.66 4.37 -13.00
C ALA A 89 8.70 3.17 -12.05
N ALA A 90 7.61 2.99 -11.30
CA ALA A 90 7.42 1.82 -10.46
C ALA A 90 7.42 0.55 -11.35
N PRO A 91 7.94 -0.59 -10.84
CA PRO A 91 7.84 -1.85 -11.56
C PRO A 91 6.38 -2.11 -11.93
N LYS A 92 6.13 -2.60 -13.15
CA LYS A 92 4.78 -2.87 -13.67
C LYS A 92 4.13 -3.97 -12.81
N ARG A 93 3.34 -3.55 -11.83
CA ARG A 93 2.54 -4.43 -10.95
C ARG A 93 1.32 -4.91 -11.73
N LYS A 94 1.12 -6.22 -11.80
CA LYS A 94 -0.10 -6.81 -12.37
C LYS A 94 -1.23 -6.64 -11.35
N PRO A 95 -2.43 -6.22 -11.76
CA PRO A 95 -3.55 -6.18 -10.84
C PRO A 95 -3.88 -7.59 -10.35
N VAL A 96 -4.36 -7.70 -9.11
CA VAL A 96 -4.93 -8.95 -8.60
C VAL A 96 -6.25 -9.20 -9.34
N PRO A 97 -6.45 -10.37 -9.98
CA PRO A 97 -7.73 -10.74 -10.58
C PRO A 97 -8.88 -10.68 -9.57
N ALA A 98 -10.09 -10.31 -10.01
CA ALA A 98 -11.22 -10.08 -9.11
C ALA A 98 -11.67 -11.34 -8.35
N ASP A 99 -11.62 -12.49 -9.00
CA ASP A 99 -11.89 -13.82 -8.43
C ASP A 99 -10.88 -14.18 -7.33
N VAL A 100 -9.59 -13.98 -7.61
CA VAL A 100 -8.51 -14.21 -6.64
C VAL A 100 -8.63 -13.23 -5.47
N SER A 101 -8.91 -11.96 -5.75
CA SER A 101 -9.13 -10.93 -4.72
C SER A 101 -10.29 -11.30 -3.78
N ALA A 102 -11.39 -11.83 -4.32
CA ALA A 102 -12.51 -12.30 -3.52
C ALA A 102 -12.11 -13.46 -2.59
N LEU A 103 -11.35 -14.44 -3.08
CA LEU A 103 -10.85 -15.55 -2.27
C LEU A 103 -9.88 -15.09 -1.17
N LEU A 104 -8.95 -14.20 -1.51
CA LEU A 104 -7.98 -13.64 -0.58
C LEU A 104 -8.65 -12.83 0.54
N ASN A 105 -9.74 -12.12 0.24
CA ASN A 105 -10.55 -11.44 1.25
C ASN A 105 -11.36 -12.43 2.09
N LYS A 106 -12.04 -13.39 1.45
CA LYS A 106 -12.88 -14.41 2.11
C LYS A 106 -12.11 -15.19 3.18
N HIS A 107 -10.87 -15.54 2.88
CA HIS A 107 -10.00 -16.33 3.77
C HIS A 107 -9.02 -15.46 4.58
N ALA A 108 -9.27 -14.14 4.63
CA ALA A 108 -8.47 -13.16 5.37
C ALA A 108 -6.96 -13.15 5.02
N CYS A 109 -6.57 -13.66 3.86
CA CYS A 109 -5.18 -13.72 3.45
C CYS A 109 -4.58 -12.31 3.25
N PHE A 110 -5.40 -11.36 2.79
CA PHE A 110 -4.98 -9.96 2.63
C PHE A 110 -4.67 -9.22 3.94
N ALA A 111 -5.13 -9.74 5.08
CA ALA A 111 -4.81 -9.15 6.38
C ALA A 111 -3.29 -9.22 6.67
N CYS A 112 -2.63 -10.27 6.19
CA CYS A 112 -1.23 -10.53 6.47
C CYS A 112 -0.32 -10.52 5.23
N HIS A 113 -0.87 -10.59 4.02
CA HIS A 113 -0.09 -10.61 2.79
C HIS A 113 -0.64 -9.59 1.79
N GLN A 114 0.24 -9.00 0.99
CA GLN A 114 -0.15 -8.13 -0.12
C GLN A 114 0.52 -8.62 -1.41
N ALA A 115 0.00 -8.21 -2.57
CA ALA A 115 0.49 -8.69 -3.86
C ALA A 115 1.98 -8.40 -4.08
N TYR A 116 2.42 -7.18 -3.73
CA TYR A 116 3.77 -6.68 -4.03
C TYR A 116 4.46 -6.02 -2.84
N ASP A 117 3.74 -5.85 -1.73
CA ASP A 117 4.19 -5.09 -0.58
C ASP A 117 4.34 -6.02 0.61
N LYS A 118 5.40 -5.80 1.38
CA LYS A 118 5.60 -6.53 2.61
C LYS A 118 4.81 -5.87 3.73
N VAL A 119 4.09 -6.69 4.48
CA VAL A 119 3.29 -6.27 5.63
C VAL A 119 3.66 -7.18 6.81
N ILE A 120 2.73 -7.98 7.33
CA ILE A 120 3.01 -8.97 8.39
C ILE A 120 3.78 -10.17 7.81
N GLY A 121 3.31 -10.69 6.68
CA GLY A 121 3.92 -11.76 5.90
C GLY A 121 4.64 -11.24 4.64
N PRO A 122 5.35 -12.14 3.94
CA PRO A 122 5.99 -11.82 2.67
C PRO A 122 4.98 -11.40 1.60
N ALA A 123 5.36 -10.51 0.70
CA ALA A 123 4.55 -10.20 -0.47
C ALA A 123 4.36 -11.46 -1.34
N TYR A 124 3.21 -11.60 -2.00
CA TYR A 124 2.96 -12.73 -2.89
C TYR A 124 3.97 -12.80 -4.04
N SER A 125 4.46 -11.65 -4.53
CA SER A 125 5.56 -11.60 -5.50
C SER A 125 6.87 -12.20 -4.99
N GLU A 126 7.15 -12.15 -3.67
CA GLU A 126 8.32 -12.83 -3.09
C GLU A 126 8.06 -14.33 -2.93
N VAL A 127 6.82 -14.72 -2.60
CA VAL A 127 6.42 -16.13 -2.54
C VAL A 127 6.59 -16.78 -3.91
N ALA A 128 6.21 -16.08 -4.98
CA ALA A 128 6.38 -16.53 -6.36
C ALA A 128 7.85 -16.86 -6.71
N LYS A 129 8.81 -16.09 -6.19
CA LYS A 129 10.25 -16.33 -6.42
C LYS A 129 10.74 -17.65 -5.84
N LYS A 130 10.06 -18.19 -4.81
CA LYS A 130 10.38 -19.51 -4.23
C LYS A 130 9.85 -20.69 -5.06
N LYS A 131 8.99 -20.42 -6.05
CA LYS A 131 8.50 -21.41 -7.03
C LYS A 131 7.89 -22.66 -6.39
N TYR A 132 7.09 -22.47 -5.34
CA TYR A 132 6.36 -23.57 -4.74
C TYR A 132 5.32 -24.13 -5.69
N THR A 133 5.14 -25.44 -5.66
CA THR A 133 4.00 -26.07 -6.32
C THR A 133 2.69 -25.68 -5.62
N PRO A 134 1.54 -25.72 -6.31
CA PRO A 134 0.25 -25.44 -5.67
C PRO A 134 -0.02 -26.32 -4.45
N ASP A 135 0.36 -27.60 -4.50
CA ASP A 135 0.21 -28.52 -3.36
C ASP A 135 1.12 -28.17 -2.18
N GLN A 136 2.34 -27.70 -2.44
CA GLN A 136 3.21 -27.19 -1.36
C GLN A 136 2.65 -25.92 -0.72
N ILE A 137 2.02 -25.04 -1.50
CA ILE A 137 1.36 -23.85 -0.94
C ILE A 137 0.19 -24.27 -0.06
N VAL A 138 -0.60 -25.27 -0.46
CA VAL A 138 -1.67 -25.84 0.38
C VAL A 138 -1.10 -26.36 1.70
N GLU A 139 -0.03 -27.16 1.66
CA GLU A 139 0.61 -27.69 2.86
C GLU A 139 1.10 -26.57 3.78
N LEU A 140 1.75 -25.54 3.23
CA LEU A 140 2.26 -24.40 4.00
C LEU A 140 1.14 -23.50 4.56
N VAL A 141 0.00 -23.41 3.88
CA VAL A 141 -1.17 -22.66 4.38
C VAL A 141 -1.83 -23.40 5.55
N HIS A 142 -1.96 -24.73 5.44
CA HIS A 142 -2.56 -25.55 6.50
C HIS A 142 -1.60 -25.76 7.68
N ASN A 143 -0.30 -25.93 7.41
CA ASN A 143 0.75 -26.19 8.37
C ASN A 143 2.03 -25.39 8.03
N PRO A 144 2.09 -24.09 8.38
CA PRO A 144 3.21 -23.23 8.04
C PRO A 144 4.51 -23.67 8.72
N LYS A 145 5.60 -23.55 7.96
CA LYS A 145 6.97 -23.88 8.37
C LYS A 145 7.80 -22.59 8.46
N PRO A 146 8.09 -22.06 9.66
CA PRO A 146 8.83 -20.80 9.83
C PRO A 146 10.21 -20.80 9.14
N GLU A 147 10.81 -21.98 8.95
CA GLU A 147 12.11 -22.17 8.30
C GLU A 147 12.11 -21.69 6.85
N HIS A 148 10.95 -21.69 6.20
CA HIS A 148 10.81 -21.22 4.82
C HIS A 148 10.90 -19.69 4.71
N TRP A 149 10.63 -18.96 5.80
CA TRP A 149 10.55 -17.49 5.83
C TRP A 149 11.21 -16.92 7.08
N PRO A 150 12.55 -17.02 7.20
CA PRO A 150 13.27 -16.48 8.35
C PRO A 150 13.08 -14.95 8.45
N GLY A 151 12.90 -14.45 9.67
CA GLY A 151 12.70 -13.02 9.95
C GLY A 151 11.25 -12.53 9.81
N TYR A 152 10.30 -13.42 9.49
CA TYR A 152 8.87 -13.13 9.58
C TYR A 152 8.27 -13.73 10.86
N PRO A 153 7.22 -13.12 11.42
CA PRO A 153 6.40 -13.76 12.43
C PRO A 153 5.84 -15.10 11.89
N PRO A 154 5.72 -16.15 12.72
CA PRO A 154 5.10 -17.40 12.31
C PRO A 154 3.67 -17.17 11.82
N MET A 155 3.35 -17.69 10.64
CA MET A 155 1.99 -17.65 10.11
C MET A 155 1.07 -18.55 10.94
N ALA A 156 -0.17 -18.13 11.19
CA ALA A 156 -1.16 -19.00 11.82
C ALA A 156 -1.57 -20.13 10.86
N PRO A 157 -1.78 -21.37 11.36
CA PRO A 157 -2.28 -22.46 10.54
C PRO A 157 -3.73 -22.20 10.13
N LEU A 158 -4.04 -22.39 8.84
CA LEU A 158 -5.38 -22.17 8.27
C LEU A 158 -5.98 -23.47 7.70
N PRO A 159 -6.10 -24.57 8.48
CA PRO A 159 -6.55 -25.88 7.98
C PRO A 159 -8.01 -25.89 7.52
N HIS A 160 -8.80 -24.91 7.93
CA HIS A 160 -10.21 -24.76 7.55
C HIS A 160 -10.39 -24.20 6.14
N VAL A 161 -9.34 -23.66 5.51
CA VAL A 161 -9.43 -23.09 4.17
C VAL A 161 -9.45 -24.25 3.15
N PRO A 162 -10.46 -24.32 2.26
CA PRO A 162 -10.56 -25.41 1.29
C PRO A 162 -9.36 -25.47 0.34
N LYS A 163 -8.84 -26.68 0.09
CA LYS A 163 -7.71 -26.90 -0.83
C LYS A 163 -7.94 -26.28 -2.21
N ALA A 164 -9.15 -26.40 -2.75
CA ALA A 164 -9.50 -25.87 -4.08
C ALA A 164 -9.28 -24.35 -4.17
N ASP A 165 -9.71 -23.60 -3.15
CA ASP A 165 -9.56 -22.14 -3.09
C ASP A 165 -8.07 -21.76 -3.00
N ILE A 166 -7.29 -22.49 -2.18
CA ILE A 166 -5.84 -22.26 -2.05
C ILE A 166 -5.13 -22.53 -3.37
N VAL A 167 -5.53 -23.56 -4.13
CA VAL A 167 -4.92 -23.87 -5.43
C VAL A 167 -5.16 -22.74 -6.44
N VAL A 168 -6.36 -22.13 -6.47
CA VAL A 168 -6.63 -20.96 -7.32
C VAL A 168 -5.70 -19.81 -6.96
N ILE A 169 -5.57 -19.49 -5.68
CA ILE A 169 -4.66 -18.45 -5.18
C ILE A 169 -3.20 -18.79 -5.54
N ALA A 170 -2.78 -20.04 -5.32
CA ALA A 170 -1.42 -20.51 -5.58
C ALA A 170 -1.03 -20.39 -7.06
N ASN A 171 -1.94 -20.73 -7.97
CA ASN A 171 -1.73 -20.57 -9.41
C ASN A 171 -1.54 -19.11 -9.80
N TRP A 172 -2.32 -18.21 -9.19
CA TRP A 172 -2.11 -16.78 -9.37
C TRP A 172 -0.77 -16.31 -8.80
N ILE A 173 -0.39 -16.72 -7.59
CA ILE A 173 0.92 -16.40 -6.98
C ILE A 173 2.05 -16.79 -7.94
N ASN A 174 2.00 -17.99 -8.50
CA ASN A 174 3.02 -18.49 -9.43
C ASN A 174 3.06 -17.73 -10.77
N SER A 175 2.05 -16.91 -11.08
CA SER A 175 2.02 -16.05 -12.27
C SER A 175 2.62 -14.66 -12.05
N LEU A 176 2.94 -14.30 -10.79
CA LEU A 176 3.44 -12.97 -10.41
C LEU A 176 4.87 -12.71 -10.87
#